data_AF-A0A1I7UW17-F1
#
_entry.id   AF-A0A1I7UW17-F1
#
_cell.length_a   1.000
_cell.length_b   1.000
_cell.length_c   1.000
_cell.angle_alpha   90.00
_cell.angle_beta   90.00
_cell.angle_gamma   90.00
#
_symmetry.space_group_name_H-M   'P 1'
#
loop_
_entity.id
_entity.type
_entity.pdbx_description
1 polymer ?
#
loop_
_entity_poly.entity_id
_entity_poly.type
_entity_poly.pdbx_seq_one_letter_code
_entity_poly.pdbx_strand_id
1 'polypeptide(L)' 'MSEEECQAELRAAGMTEGSIEGLTAFTRRFQSGFPSAQASSEGPDKFMEEYTADVQKFRSSMPSEDQRIYNDYLKKYGLE' A
#
# COMPACT_ATOMS: atom_id res chain seq x y z
N MET A 1 4.52 -13.60 -4.60
CA MET A 1 3.31 -12.99 -5.16
C MET A 1 3.75 -11.75 -5.93
N SER A 2 3.42 -11.67 -7.21
CA SER A 2 3.75 -10.51 -8.03
C SER A 2 2.75 -9.36 -7.79
N GLU A 3 3.13 -8.13 -8.17
CA GLU A 3 2.22 -6.96 -8.12
C GLU A 3 0.91 -7.26 -8.88
N GLU A 4 1.01 -7.84 -10.09
CA GLU A 4 -0.15 -8.23 -10.90
C GLU A 4 -1.06 -9.26 -10.23
N GLU A 5 -0.49 -10.23 -9.49
CA GLU A 5 -1.28 -11.21 -8.74
C GLU A 5 -2.05 -10.54 -7.59
N CYS A 6 -1.44 -9.57 -6.92
CA CYS A 6 -2.10 -8.80 -5.85
C CYS A 6 -3.25 -7.97 -6.42
N GLN A 7 -3.01 -7.26 -7.52
CA GLN A 7 -4.02 -6.46 -8.20
C GLN A 7 -5.18 -7.33 -8.70
N ALA A 8 -4.88 -8.50 -9.28
CA ALA A 8 -5.91 -9.43 -9.77
C ALA A 8 -6.78 -9.94 -8.62
N GLU A 9 -6.19 -10.26 -7.47
CA GLU A 9 -6.94 -10.70 -6.30
C GLU A 9 -7.83 -9.59 -5.72
N LEU A 10 -7.29 -8.38 -5.54
CA LEU A 10 -8.06 -7.23 -5.04
C LEU A 10 -9.21 -6.88 -6.00
N ARG A 11 -8.97 -6.93 -7.31
CA ARG A 11 -10.00 -6.73 -8.33
C ARG A 11 -11.06 -7.82 -8.28
N ALA A 12 -10.67 -9.08 -8.13
CA ALA A 12 -11.60 -10.21 -7.99
C ALA A 12 -12.46 -10.12 -6.71
N ALA A 13 -11.92 -9.51 -5.65
CA ALA A 13 -12.65 -9.22 -4.42
C ALA A 13 -13.59 -8.01 -4.52
N GLY A 14 -13.60 -7.30 -5.66
CA GLY A 14 -14.51 -6.17 -5.92
C GLY A 14 -13.93 -4.80 -5.61
N MET A 15 -12.63 -4.67 -5.35
CA MET A 15 -12.01 -3.38 -5.06
C MET A 15 -11.99 -2.48 -6.30
N THR A 16 -12.23 -1.18 -6.11
CA THR A 16 -12.20 -0.21 -7.21
C THR A 16 -10.80 -0.04 -7.81
N GLU A 17 -10.72 0.26 -9.11
CA GLU A 17 -9.42 0.48 -9.77
C GLU A 17 -8.63 1.64 -9.15
N GLY A 18 -9.30 2.73 -8.72
CA GLY A 18 -8.63 3.84 -8.05
C GLY A 18 -7.94 3.44 -6.73
N SER A 19 -8.57 2.55 -5.95
CA SER A 19 -7.96 2.00 -4.73
C SER A 19 -6.77 1.09 -5.05
N ILE A 20 -6.90 0.23 -6.07
CA ILE A 20 -5.82 -0.66 -6.53
C ILE A 20 -4.64 0.13 -7.07
N GLU A 21 -4.88 1.15 -7.90
CA GLU A 21 -3.86 2.03 -8.47
C GLU A 21 -3.13 2.80 -7.37
N GLY A 22 -3.85 3.31 -6.37
CA GLY A 22 -3.22 4.00 -5.24
C GLY A 22 -2.34 3.07 -4.40
N LEU A 23 -2.82 1.86 -4.06
CA LEU A 23 -2.01 0.84 -3.36
C LEU A 23 -0.76 0.45 -4.15
N THR A 24 -0.90 0.34 -5.47
CA THR A 24 0.20 0.06 -6.40
C THR A 24 1.22 1.21 -6.40
N ALA A 25 0.74 2.46 -6.47
CA ALA A 25 1.60 3.64 -6.42
C ALA A 25 2.40 3.71 -5.11
N PHE A 26 1.78 3.38 -3.98
CA PHE A 26 2.48 3.28 -2.69
C PHE A 26 3.54 2.17 -2.69
N THR A 27 3.20 0.98 -3.19
CA THR A 27 4.16 -0.13 -3.30
C THR A 27 5.39 0.27 -4.11
N ARG A 28 5.21 0.92 -5.26
CA ARG A 28 6.30 1.42 -6.10
C ARG A 28 7.09 2.54 -5.43
N ARG A 29 6.41 3.47 -4.75
CA ARG A 29 7.06 4.54 -3.96
C ARG A 29 7.94 3.95 -2.87
N PHE A 30 7.50 2.90 -2.19
CA PHE A 30 8.31 2.18 -1.21
C PHE A 30 9.54 1.54 -1.85
N GLN A 31 9.34 0.75 -2.92
CA GLN A 31 10.41 0.04 -3.61
C GLN A 31 11.51 0.98 -4.14
N SER A 32 11.14 2.16 -4.64
CA SER A 32 12.11 3.13 -5.16
C SER A 32 12.64 4.08 -4.09
N GLY A 33 11.80 4.49 -3.14
CA GLY A 33 12.10 5.52 -2.15
C GLY A 33 12.85 4.99 -0.93
N PHE A 34 12.52 3.79 -0.48
CA PHE A 34 13.13 3.20 0.71
C PHE A 34 14.65 2.95 0.56
N PRO A 35 15.16 2.38 -0.56
CA PRO A 35 16.60 2.23 -0.76
C PRO A 35 17.33 3.57 -0.78
N SER A 36 16.71 4.59 -1.37
CA SER A 36 17.27 5.95 -1.43
C SER A 36 17.31 6.60 -0.05
N ALA A 37 16.26 6.42 0.76
CA ALA A 37 16.19 6.90 2.13
C ALA A 37 17.19 6.17 3.05
N GLN A 38 17.38 4.86 2.85
CA GLN A 38 18.37 4.07 3.57
C GLN A 38 19.80 4.53 3.27
N ALA A 39 20.09 4.96 2.04
CA ALA A 39 21.39 5.50 1.63
C ALA A 39 21.59 6.97 2.02
N SER A 40 20.56 7.64 2.54
CA SER A 40 20.61 9.06 2.90
C SER A 40 21.08 9.29 4.34
N SER A 41 21.73 10.41 4.60
CA SER A 41 22.19 10.79 5.95
C SER A 41 21.06 11.03 6.96
N GLU A 42 19.83 11.30 6.50
CA GLU A 42 18.64 11.44 7.35
C GLU A 42 18.06 10.07 7.80
N GLY A 43 18.54 8.96 7.23
CA GLY A 43 18.06 7.61 7.52
C GLY A 43 16.66 7.31 6.95
N PRO A 44 16.22 6.04 7.00
CA PRO A 44 14.92 5.64 6.48
C PRO A 44 13.76 6.06 7.39
N ASP A 45 14.00 6.45 8.64
CA ASP A 45 12.96 6.75 9.64
C ASP A 45 11.99 7.84 9.18
N LYS A 46 12.52 8.96 8.67
CA LYS A 46 11.69 10.06 8.16
C LYS A 46 10.84 9.63 6.97
N PHE A 47 11.44 8.88 6.04
CA PHE A 47 10.72 8.30 4.90
C PHE A 47 9.61 7.36 5.38
N MET A 48 9.87 6.51 6.37
CA MET A 48 8.90 5.58 6.93
C MET A 48 7.76 6.30 7.63
N GLU A 49 8.04 7.36 8.37
CA GLU A 49 7.02 8.19 9.04
C GLU A 49 6.09 8.84 8.01
N GLU A 50 6.65 9.54 7.01
CA GLU A 50 5.89 10.19 5.95
C GLU A 50 5.10 9.19 5.11
N TYR A 51 5.75 8.08 4.72
CA TYR A 51 5.11 7.00 3.95
C TYR A 51 3.95 6.38 4.71
N THR A 52 4.13 6.08 6.00
CA THR A 52 3.07 5.48 6.83
C THR A 52 1.89 6.43 6.98
N ALA A 53 2.15 7.73 7.20
CA ALA A 53 1.10 8.73 7.30
C ALA A 53 0.30 8.86 5.99
N ASP A 54 0.97 8.91 4.84
CA ASP A 54 0.31 8.96 3.53
C ASP A 54 -0.53 7.70 3.26
N VAL A 55 0.01 6.52 3.56
CA VAL A 55 -0.73 5.24 3.38
C VAL A 55 -1.96 5.19 4.27
N GLN A 56 -1.86 5.59 5.55
CA GLN A 56 -3.00 5.63 6.45
C GLN A 56 -4.07 6.62 5.99
N LYS A 57 -3.66 7.80 5.53
CA LYS A 57 -4.56 8.81 4.97
C LYS A 57 -5.28 8.28 3.73
N PHE A 58 -4.55 7.62 2.83
CA PHE A 58 -5.14 7.01 1.64
C PHE A 58 -6.12 5.91 1.99
N ARG A 59 -5.74 4.96 2.87
CA ARG A 59 -6.66 3.91 3.36
C ARG A 59 -7.93 4.50 3.95
N SER A 60 -7.83 5.59 4.71
CA SER A 60 -9.00 6.26 5.31
C SER A 60 -9.88 6.97 4.26
N SER A 61 -9.31 7.35 3.11
CA SER A 61 -10.02 7.98 2.00
C SER A 61 -10.67 6.98 1.03
N MET A 62 -10.28 5.70 1.09
CA MET A 62 -10.90 4.65 0.28
C MET A 62 -12.39 4.48 0.63
N PRO A 63 -13.23 4.04 -0.32
CA PRO A 63 -14.58 3.57 -0.01
C PRO A 63 -14.58 2.53 1.11
N SER A 64 -15.60 2.53 1.98
CA SER A 64 -15.68 1.59 3.11
C SER A 64 -15.61 0.12 2.68
N GLU A 65 -16.12 -0.21 1.50
CA GLU A 65 -16.04 -1.54 0.91
C GLU A 65 -14.61 -1.90 0.50
N ASP A 66 -13.90 -0.99 -0.16
CA ASP A 66 -12.48 -1.16 -0.51
C ASP A 66 -11.60 -1.28 0.75
N GLN A 67 -11.87 -0.48 1.79
CA GLN A 67 -11.17 -0.61 3.07
C GLN A 67 -11.33 -2.00 3.66
N ARG A 68 -12.56 -2.53 3.63
CA ARG A 68 -12.86 -3.89 4.12
C ARG A 68 -12.12 -4.94 3.30
N ILE A 69 -12.19 -4.86 1.96
CA ILE A 69 -11.49 -5.78 1.05
C ILE A 69 -9.99 -5.77 1.33
N TYR A 70 -9.39 -4.58 1.49
CA TYR A 70 -7.97 -4.47 1.81
C TYR A 70 -7.62 -5.06 3.17
N ASN A 71 -8.44 -4.85 4.20
CA ASN A 71 -8.21 -5.43 5.52
C ASN A 71 -8.34 -6.97 5.51
N ASP A 72 -9.33 -7.52 4.81
CA ASP A 72 -9.48 -8.95 4.61
C ASP A 72 -8.27 -9.55 3.86
N TYR A 73 -7.77 -8.83 2.85
CA TYR A 73 -6.52 -9.17 2.17
C TYR A 73 -5.33 -9.19 3.14
N LEU A 74 -5.11 -8.14 3.95
CA LEU A 74 -4.01 -8.09 4.92
C LEU A 74 -4.08 -9.27 5.91
N LYS A 75 -5.27 -9.57 6.45
CA LYS A 75 -5.49 -10.70 7.35
C LYS A 75 -5.15 -12.04 6.71
N LYS A 76 -5.59 -12.26 5.46
CA LYS A 76 -5.33 -13.50 4.70
C LYS A 76 -3.84 -13.79 4.58
N TYR A 77 -3.01 -12.75 4.45
CA TYR A 77 -1.56 -12.88 4.31
C TYR A 77 -0.77 -12.65 5.60
N GLY A 78 -1.43 -12.45 6.75
CA GLY A 78 -0.76 -12.22 8.04
C GLY A 78 0.02 -10.89 8.09
N LEU A 79 -0.48 -9.86 7.39
CA LEU A 79 0.10 -8.52 7.29
C LEU A 79 -0.61 -7.49 8.19
N GLU A 80 -1.55 -7.96 9.03
CA GLU A 80 -2.26 -7.17 10.05
C GLU A 80 -1.68 -7.43 11.46
#